data_AF-I4DQ07-F1
#
_entry.id   AF-I4DQ07-F1
#
_cell.length_a   1.000
_cell.length_b   1.000
_cell.length_c   1.000
_cell.angle_alpha   90.00
_cell.angle_beta   90.00
_cell.angle_gamma   90.00
#
_symmetry.space_group_name_H-M   'P 1'
#
loop_
_entity.id
_entity.type
_entity.pdbx_description
1 polymer ?
#
loop_
_entity_poly.entity_id
_entity_poly.type
_entity_poly.pdbx_seq_one_letter_code
_entity_poly.pdbx_strand_id
1 'polypeptide(L)'
;MVKLTTELIQNSMQYMNPCRDRELDLRGYKIPQIENLGATLDQFDTIDFSDNDVRKLDGFPLLKRLKCLFFNNNRIVRIGENLEQYLPNLESLILTNNNIGELGDLDPLATLPKLKTLSLMHNPVANKQHYRAYVAFKFPELRLLDFRKIKQKERDEANTLFKSKKGKEMQKEISRKAKTFVPGGNMPDPKVTNLNPQEIHKIREAIKNASSLQEVERLTRMLQSGQIPGQKPLQPATQTNGQQNEDEEMEAEQT
;
A
#
# COMPACT_ATOMS: atom_id res chain seq x y z
N MET A 1 -1.89 -22.45 11.74
CA MET A 1 -2.34 -21.37 10.86
C MET A 1 -3.49 -21.94 10.05
N VAL A 2 -4.70 -21.38 10.18
CA VAL A 2 -5.91 -21.90 9.53
C VAL A 2 -6.17 -21.07 8.28
N LYS A 3 -6.34 -21.72 7.13
CA LYS A 3 -6.71 -21.01 5.89
C LYS A 3 -8.17 -20.58 5.95
N LEU A 4 -8.49 -19.45 5.33
CA LEU A 4 -9.86 -18.99 5.23
C LEU A 4 -10.56 -19.74 4.08
N THR A 5 -11.11 -20.92 4.38
CA THR A 5 -11.80 -21.74 3.38
C THR A 5 -13.27 -21.34 3.23
N THR A 6 -13.89 -21.74 2.13
CA THR A 6 -15.33 -21.54 1.91
C THR A 6 -16.17 -22.24 2.97
N GLU A 7 -15.75 -23.44 3.39
CA GLU A 7 -16.39 -24.22 4.45
C GLU A 7 -16.30 -23.51 5.80
N LEU A 8 -15.15 -22.91 6.13
CA LEU A 8 -15.00 -22.12 7.36
C LEU A 8 -15.99 -20.95 7.36
N ILE A 9 -16.11 -20.23 6.25
CA ILE A 9 -17.06 -19.11 6.11
C ILE A 9 -18.50 -19.57 6.30
N GLN A 10 -18.89 -20.68 5.67
CA GLN A 10 -20.27 -21.20 5.74
C GLN A 10 -20.64 -21.69 7.15
N ASN A 11 -19.69 -22.28 7.87
CA ASN A 11 -19.90 -22.80 9.21
C ASN A 11 -19.69 -21.76 10.32
N SER A 12 -19.19 -20.56 9.97
CA SER A 12 -18.97 -19.48 10.94
C SER A 12 -20.29 -18.86 11.39
N MET A 13 -20.26 -18.28 12.59
CA MET A 13 -21.42 -17.63 13.20
C MET A 13 -21.87 -16.44 12.36
N GLN A 14 -23.18 -16.38 12.11
CA GLN A 14 -23.82 -15.35 11.32
C GLN A 14 -25.04 -14.85 12.09
N TYR A 15 -25.12 -13.56 12.35
CA TYR A 15 -26.19 -12.99 13.17
C TYR A 15 -26.49 -11.54 12.81
N MET A 16 -27.60 -11.01 13.35
CA MET A 16 -27.89 -9.58 13.35
C MET A 16 -27.19 -8.94 14.55
N ASN A 17 -26.24 -8.04 14.30
CA ASN A 17 -25.53 -7.36 15.38
C ASN A 17 -26.40 -6.25 16.03
N PRO A 18 -25.94 -5.61 17.13
CA PRO A 18 -26.69 -4.54 17.80
C PRO A 18 -27.00 -3.31 16.93
N CYS A 19 -26.22 -3.09 15.87
CA CYS A 19 -26.45 -2.03 14.88
C CYS A 19 -27.49 -2.41 13.82
N ARG A 20 -28.09 -3.61 13.92
CA ARG A 20 -29.01 -4.20 12.93
C ARG A 20 -28.36 -4.46 11.58
N ASP A 21 -27.06 -4.72 11.58
CA ASP A 21 -26.30 -5.17 10.42
C ASP A 21 -26.18 -6.69 10.42
N ARG A 22 -26.17 -7.30 9.23
CA ARG A 22 -25.83 -8.72 9.08
C ARG A 22 -24.32 -8.87 9.27
N GLU A 23 -23.92 -9.59 10.30
CA GLU A 23 -22.52 -9.77 10.69
C GLU A 23 -22.08 -11.22 10.51
N LEU A 24 -20.91 -11.39 9.91
CA LEU A 24 -20.17 -12.65 9.87
C LEU A 24 -19.01 -12.57 10.88
N ASP A 25 -18.99 -13.50 11.82
CA ASP A 25 -17.96 -13.59 12.86
C ASP A 25 -16.85 -14.57 12.41
N LEU A 26 -15.67 -14.02 12.13
CA LEU A 26 -14.46 -14.76 11.79
C LEU A 26 -13.37 -14.57 12.87
N ARG A 27 -13.75 -14.32 14.12
CA ARG A 27 -12.80 -14.06 15.20
C ARG A 27 -12.00 -15.30 15.61
N GLY A 28 -10.73 -15.11 15.97
CA GLY A 28 -9.96 -16.12 16.70
C GLY A 28 -9.48 -17.35 15.91
N TYR A 29 -9.67 -17.39 14.59
CA TYR A 29 -9.32 -18.56 13.77
C TYR A 29 -7.83 -18.65 13.39
N LYS A 30 -7.00 -17.65 13.76
CA LYS A 30 -5.59 -17.56 13.34
C LYS A 30 -5.44 -17.54 11.81
N ILE A 31 -6.34 -16.81 11.15
CA ILE A 31 -6.36 -16.60 9.71
C ILE A 31 -5.17 -15.72 9.33
N PRO A 32 -4.28 -16.17 8.42
CA PRO A 32 -3.09 -15.40 8.04
C PRO A 32 -3.34 -14.41 6.90
N GLN A 33 -4.37 -14.67 6.10
CA GLN A 33 -4.62 -14.01 4.83
C GLN A 33 -6.12 -14.05 4.52
N ILE A 34 -6.62 -12.98 3.94
CA ILE A 34 -7.99 -12.87 3.45
C ILE A 34 -8.05 -13.52 2.06
N GLU A 35 -8.92 -14.50 1.92
CA GLU A 35 -9.17 -15.25 0.70
C GLU A 35 -10.59 -15.85 0.72
N ASN A 36 -11.08 -16.32 -0.42
CA ASN A 36 -12.35 -17.05 -0.53
C ASN A 36 -13.61 -16.34 -0.02
N LEU A 37 -13.56 -15.03 0.24
CA LEU A 37 -14.71 -14.24 0.68
C LEU A 37 -15.85 -14.18 -0.37
N GLY A 38 -15.64 -14.68 -1.58
CA GLY A 38 -16.73 -14.86 -2.56
C GLY A 38 -17.83 -15.80 -2.05
N ALA A 39 -17.50 -16.72 -1.14
CA ALA A 39 -18.46 -17.61 -0.48
C ALA A 39 -19.48 -16.86 0.40
N THR A 40 -19.22 -15.60 0.75
CA THR A 40 -20.17 -14.76 1.50
C THR A 40 -21.35 -14.27 0.66
N LEU A 41 -21.25 -14.37 -0.67
CA LEU A 41 -22.28 -13.96 -1.62
C LEU A 41 -22.77 -12.50 -1.42
N ASP A 42 -21.89 -11.61 -0.92
CA ASP A 42 -22.17 -10.19 -0.65
C ASP A 42 -23.40 -9.95 0.26
N GLN A 43 -23.63 -10.87 1.21
CA GLN A 43 -24.82 -10.84 2.07
C GLN A 43 -24.62 -10.03 3.36
N PHE A 44 -23.38 -9.78 3.78
CA PHE A 44 -23.07 -9.15 5.07
C PHE A 44 -22.83 -7.65 4.95
N ASP A 45 -23.31 -6.91 5.94
CA ASP A 45 -23.00 -5.49 6.13
C ASP A 45 -21.70 -5.33 6.95
N THR A 46 -21.40 -6.29 7.82
CA THR A 46 -20.23 -6.30 8.71
C THR A 46 -19.50 -7.64 8.66
N ILE A 47 -18.17 -7.63 8.65
CA ILE A 47 -17.35 -8.83 8.87
C ILE A 47 -16.33 -8.52 9.97
N ASP A 48 -16.25 -9.41 10.95
CA ASP A 48 -15.30 -9.30 12.05
C ASP A 48 -14.15 -10.29 11.92
N PHE A 49 -12.95 -9.77 11.69
CA PHE A 49 -11.69 -10.50 11.60
C PHE A 49 -10.81 -10.34 12.85
N SER A 50 -11.36 -9.90 13.98
CA SER A 50 -10.57 -9.65 15.19
C SER A 50 -9.86 -10.92 15.69
N ASP A 51 -8.70 -10.74 16.34
CA ASP A 51 -7.91 -11.83 16.93
C ASP A 51 -7.45 -12.88 15.90
N ASN A 52 -6.97 -12.41 14.75
CA ASN A 52 -6.37 -13.23 13.69
C ASN A 52 -4.90 -12.85 13.43
N ASP A 53 -4.27 -13.50 12.46
CA ASP A 53 -2.86 -13.30 12.10
C ASP A 53 -2.70 -12.59 10.75
N VAL A 54 -3.71 -11.83 10.30
CA VAL A 54 -3.74 -11.19 8.98
C VAL A 54 -2.63 -10.15 8.88
N ARG A 55 -1.83 -10.22 7.82
CA ARG A 55 -0.68 -9.32 7.60
C ARG A 55 -0.89 -8.24 6.55
N LYS A 56 -1.84 -8.46 5.65
CA LYS A 56 -2.14 -7.56 4.54
C LYS A 56 -3.65 -7.41 4.42
N LEU A 57 -4.10 -6.15 4.29
CA LEU A 57 -5.49 -5.82 4.02
C LEU A 57 -5.72 -5.81 2.50
N ASP A 58 -5.97 -6.98 1.94
CA ASP A 58 -6.24 -7.21 0.51
C ASP A 58 -7.05 -8.51 0.31
N GLY A 59 -7.13 -9.04 -0.92
CA GLY A 59 -7.77 -10.34 -1.18
C GLY A 59 -9.30 -10.35 -1.14
N PHE A 60 -9.93 -9.18 -1.13
CA PHE A 60 -11.38 -9.04 -1.16
C PHE A 60 -11.94 -9.25 -2.57
N PRO A 61 -13.06 -9.98 -2.73
CA PRO A 61 -13.89 -9.90 -3.93
C PRO A 61 -14.68 -8.58 -3.92
N LEU A 62 -15.44 -8.32 -4.99
CA LEU A 62 -16.39 -7.22 -4.99
C LEU A 62 -17.52 -7.47 -3.98
N LEU A 63 -17.54 -6.68 -2.90
CA LEU A 63 -18.55 -6.71 -1.85
C LEU A 63 -19.22 -5.34 -1.76
N LYS A 64 -20.38 -5.19 -2.40
CA LYS A 64 -21.12 -3.92 -2.47
C LYS A 64 -21.91 -3.66 -1.19
N ARG A 65 -22.28 -4.70 -0.45
CA ARG A 65 -23.07 -4.55 0.78
C ARG A 65 -22.21 -4.21 1.98
N LEU A 66 -20.95 -4.65 1.99
CA LEU A 66 -20.05 -4.50 3.13
C LEU A 66 -19.79 -3.02 3.46
N LYS A 67 -20.06 -2.66 4.71
CA LYS A 67 -19.92 -1.29 5.26
C LYS A 67 -18.94 -1.23 6.43
N CYS A 68 -18.80 -2.30 7.20
CA CYS A 68 -17.95 -2.32 8.38
C CYS A 68 -16.99 -3.51 8.40
N LEU A 69 -15.73 -3.23 8.71
CA LEU A 69 -14.66 -4.22 8.88
C LEU A 69 -13.96 -4.01 10.22
N PHE A 70 -13.92 -5.07 11.01
CA PHE A 70 -13.13 -5.12 12.24
C PHE A 70 -11.90 -6.00 12.05
N PHE A 71 -10.73 -5.47 12.35
CA PHE A 71 -9.42 -6.15 12.29
C PHE A 71 -8.64 -5.93 13.58
N ASN A 72 -9.33 -5.88 14.73
CA ASN A 72 -8.65 -5.68 16.02
C ASN A 72 -7.64 -6.83 16.25
N ASN A 73 -6.50 -6.52 16.86
CA ASN A 73 -5.52 -7.54 17.27
C ASN A 73 -5.07 -8.45 16.11
N ASN A 74 -4.69 -7.83 14.98
CA ASN A 74 -4.11 -8.52 13.84
C ASN A 74 -2.64 -8.10 13.66
N ARG A 75 -2.00 -8.54 12.57
CA ARG A 75 -0.60 -8.24 12.26
C ARG A 75 -0.46 -7.42 10.99
N ILE A 76 -1.45 -6.57 10.68
CA ILE A 76 -1.50 -5.85 9.41
C ILE A 76 -0.36 -4.86 9.34
N VAL A 77 0.50 -5.01 8.34
CA VAL A 77 1.61 -4.10 8.03
C VAL A 77 1.39 -3.37 6.72
N ARG A 78 0.60 -3.95 5.80
CA ARG A 78 0.38 -3.41 4.46
C ARG A 78 -1.09 -3.34 4.11
N ILE A 79 -1.44 -2.29 3.38
CA ILE A 79 -2.78 -2.07 2.82
C ILE A 79 -2.68 -2.26 1.31
N GLY A 80 -3.59 -3.04 0.73
CA GLY A 80 -3.67 -3.23 -0.72
C GLY A 80 -4.00 -1.94 -1.46
N GLU A 81 -3.54 -1.82 -2.69
CA GLU A 81 -3.94 -0.73 -3.59
C GLU A 81 -5.31 -1.03 -4.21
N ASN A 82 -6.01 0.01 -4.68
CA ASN A 82 -7.29 -0.09 -5.39
C ASN A 82 -8.43 -0.76 -4.61
N LEU A 83 -8.46 -0.64 -3.27
CA LEU A 83 -9.50 -1.25 -2.43
C LEU A 83 -10.91 -0.76 -2.77
N GLU A 84 -11.05 0.44 -3.33
CA GLU A 84 -12.31 1.02 -3.79
C GLU A 84 -13.00 0.21 -4.89
N GLN A 85 -12.24 -0.59 -5.66
CA GLN A 85 -12.80 -1.48 -6.69
C GLN A 85 -13.50 -2.69 -6.09
N TYR A 86 -13.09 -3.10 -4.89
CA TYR A 86 -13.60 -4.30 -4.21
C TYR A 86 -14.59 -3.94 -3.09
N LEU A 87 -14.36 -2.83 -2.40
CA LEU A 87 -15.11 -2.38 -1.23
C LEU A 87 -15.69 -0.97 -1.42
N PRO A 88 -16.52 -0.73 -2.47
CA PRO A 88 -16.95 0.61 -2.86
C PRO A 88 -17.82 1.33 -1.81
N ASN A 89 -18.41 0.57 -0.88
CA ASN A 89 -19.32 1.09 0.13
C ASN A 89 -18.80 0.99 1.57
N LEU A 90 -17.49 0.73 1.75
CA LEU A 90 -16.91 0.64 3.08
C LEU A 90 -17.00 2.00 3.81
N GLU A 91 -17.63 2.00 4.98
CA GLU A 91 -17.84 3.20 5.79
C GLU A 91 -16.97 3.23 7.05
N SER A 92 -16.73 2.06 7.66
CA SER A 92 -16.00 1.93 8.92
C SER A 92 -14.93 0.84 8.85
N LEU A 93 -13.68 1.22 9.13
CA LEU A 93 -12.55 0.31 9.17
C LEU A 93 -11.81 0.45 10.50
N ILE A 94 -11.81 -0.60 11.30
CA ILE A 94 -11.19 -0.61 12.63
C ILE A 94 -9.94 -1.50 12.60
N LEU A 95 -8.77 -0.88 12.70
CA LEU A 95 -7.45 -1.52 12.63
C LEU A 95 -6.70 -1.41 13.97
N THR A 96 -7.42 -1.32 15.09
CA THR A 96 -6.83 -1.23 16.42
C THR A 96 -5.84 -2.37 16.68
N ASN A 97 -4.68 -2.04 17.26
CA ASN A 97 -3.65 -3.02 17.62
C ASN A 97 -3.18 -3.86 16.42
N ASN A 98 -2.52 -3.19 15.47
CA ASN A 98 -1.89 -3.77 14.28
C ASN A 98 -0.45 -3.20 14.14
N ASN A 99 0.21 -3.48 13.02
CA ASN A 99 1.62 -3.16 12.79
C ASN A 99 1.83 -2.16 11.64
N ILE A 100 0.87 -1.25 11.39
CA ILE A 100 1.02 -0.23 10.36
C ILE A 100 2.06 0.81 10.82
N GLY A 101 3.12 0.94 10.03
CA GLY A 101 4.33 1.64 10.43
C GLY A 101 4.37 3.10 10.02
N GLU A 102 4.14 3.36 8.73
CA GLU A 102 4.41 4.67 8.13
C GLU A 102 3.13 5.36 7.64
N LEU A 103 3.17 6.70 7.58
CA LEU A 103 2.03 7.51 7.15
C LEU A 103 1.67 7.26 5.68
N GLY A 104 2.66 7.01 4.83
CA GLY A 104 2.44 6.64 3.43
C GLY A 104 1.74 5.28 3.25
N ASP A 105 1.78 4.38 4.23
CA ASP A 105 1.10 3.09 4.16
C ASP A 105 -0.44 3.24 4.24
N LEU A 106 -0.93 4.41 4.68
CA LEU A 106 -2.35 4.74 4.78
C LEU A 106 -2.93 5.26 3.46
N ASP A 107 -2.10 5.75 2.54
CA ASP A 107 -2.54 6.37 1.29
C ASP A 107 -3.54 5.52 0.47
N PRO A 108 -3.42 4.19 0.39
CA PRO A 108 -4.40 3.35 -0.32
C PRO A 108 -5.81 3.39 0.28
N LEU A 109 -5.97 3.73 1.56
CA LEU A 109 -7.30 3.88 2.16
C LEU A 109 -7.98 5.18 1.73
N ALA A 110 -7.23 6.19 1.27
CA ALA A 110 -7.78 7.48 0.91
C ALA A 110 -8.61 7.43 -0.39
N THR A 111 -8.50 6.35 -1.17
CA THR A 111 -9.29 6.10 -2.38
C THR A 111 -10.70 5.62 -2.07
N LEU A 112 -10.97 5.14 -0.84
CA LEU A 112 -12.27 4.64 -0.43
C LEU A 112 -13.29 5.79 -0.32
N PRO A 113 -14.31 5.84 -1.19
CA PRO A 113 -15.14 7.04 -1.35
C PRO A 113 -16.11 7.28 -0.19
N LYS A 114 -16.41 6.25 0.62
CA LYS A 114 -17.39 6.32 1.71
C LYS A 114 -16.80 6.13 3.09
N LEU A 115 -15.48 6.06 3.22
CA LEU A 115 -14.82 5.81 4.50
C LEU A 115 -15.00 7.02 5.44
N LYS A 116 -15.80 6.85 6.49
CA LYS A 116 -16.15 7.88 7.48
C LYS A 116 -15.51 7.64 8.84
N THR A 117 -15.22 6.38 9.18
CA THR A 117 -14.65 5.99 10.47
C THR A 117 -13.41 5.15 10.26
N LEU A 118 -12.29 5.59 10.83
CA LEU A 118 -11.02 4.88 10.82
C LEU A 118 -10.46 4.85 12.24
N SER A 119 -10.02 3.69 12.70
CA SER A 119 -9.26 3.57 13.95
C SER A 119 -7.94 2.89 13.66
N LEU A 120 -6.85 3.54 14.05
CA LEU A 120 -5.46 3.05 13.94
C LEU A 120 -4.79 3.07 15.32
N MET A 121 -5.57 3.17 16.39
CA MET A 121 -5.06 3.11 17.77
C MET A 121 -4.16 1.88 17.95
N HIS A 122 -3.12 2.03 18.76
CA HIS A 122 -2.13 0.97 19.00
C HIS A 122 -1.44 0.44 17.73
N ASN A 123 -1.30 1.27 16.69
CA ASN A 123 -0.35 1.05 15.59
C ASN A 123 0.85 2.00 15.75
N PRO A 124 2.06 1.60 15.30
CA PRO A 124 3.22 2.49 15.30
C PRO A 124 2.98 3.84 14.58
N VAL A 125 2.18 3.84 13.51
CA VAL A 125 1.83 5.05 12.74
C VAL A 125 1.13 6.12 13.59
N ALA A 126 0.38 5.74 14.62
CA ALA A 126 -0.35 6.68 15.48
C ALA A 126 0.59 7.59 16.30
N ASN A 127 1.85 7.15 16.52
CA ASN A 127 2.86 7.91 17.25
C ASN A 127 3.71 8.82 16.32
N LYS A 128 3.48 8.80 15.01
CA LYS A 128 4.24 9.62 14.05
C LYS A 128 3.86 11.09 14.16
N GLN A 129 4.84 11.96 13.94
CA GLN A 129 4.60 13.39 13.88
C GLN A 129 3.59 13.72 12.78
N HIS A 130 2.72 14.70 13.07
CA HIS A 130 1.64 15.12 12.17
C HIS A 130 0.64 14.02 11.78
N TYR A 131 0.62 12.86 12.44
CA TYR A 131 -0.28 11.74 12.12
C TYR A 131 -1.74 12.18 11.88
N ARG A 132 -2.33 12.84 12.88
CA ARG A 132 -3.73 13.27 12.82
C ARG A 132 -3.97 14.30 11.71
N ALA A 133 -3.09 15.29 11.56
CA ALA A 133 -3.19 16.30 10.50
C ALA A 133 -3.03 15.66 9.11
N TYR A 134 -2.12 14.70 8.95
CA TYR A 134 -1.90 13.98 7.70
C TYR A 134 -3.16 13.22 7.28
N VAL A 135 -3.77 12.48 8.21
CA VAL A 135 -5.03 11.77 7.96
C VAL A 135 -6.17 12.75 7.68
N ALA A 136 -6.32 13.83 8.45
CA ALA A 136 -7.36 14.83 8.19
C ALA A 136 -7.22 15.51 6.82
N PHE A 137 -5.99 15.65 6.31
CA PHE A 137 -5.70 16.20 4.99
C PHE A 137 -5.94 15.19 3.86
N LYS A 138 -5.44 13.97 4.00
CA LYS A 138 -5.54 12.92 2.97
C LYS A 138 -6.95 12.35 2.83
N PHE A 139 -7.74 12.36 3.90
CA PHE A 139 -9.06 11.75 3.96
C PHE A 139 -10.13 12.82 4.20
N PRO A 140 -10.56 13.56 3.17
CA PRO A 140 -11.48 14.68 3.33
C PRO A 140 -12.85 14.27 3.87
N GLU A 141 -13.33 13.07 3.51
CA GLU A 141 -14.65 12.54 3.93
C GLU A 141 -14.64 11.90 5.33
N LEU A 142 -13.46 11.67 5.92
CA LEU A 142 -13.34 11.01 7.21
C LEU A 142 -13.90 11.89 8.33
N ARG A 143 -14.79 11.33 9.15
CA ARG A 143 -15.48 12.05 10.24
C ARG A 143 -14.89 11.71 11.60
N LEU A 144 -14.56 10.42 11.81
CA LEU A 144 -14.04 9.89 13.04
C LEU A 144 -12.68 9.25 12.80
N LEU A 145 -11.68 9.73 13.53
CA LEU A 145 -10.34 9.12 13.59
C LEU A 145 -10.05 8.76 15.05
N ASP A 146 -9.76 7.48 15.29
CA ASP A 146 -9.50 6.92 16.62
C ASP A 146 -10.63 7.25 17.60
N PHE A 147 -11.87 7.09 17.11
CA PHE A 147 -13.12 7.41 17.83
C PHE A 147 -13.25 8.89 18.25
N ARG A 148 -12.41 9.78 17.72
CA ARG A 148 -12.46 11.23 17.95
C ARG A 148 -12.83 11.96 16.67
N LYS A 149 -13.86 12.82 16.76
CA LYS A 149 -14.33 13.64 15.65
C LYS A 149 -13.21 14.54 15.11
N ILE A 150 -13.01 14.51 13.80
CA ILE A 150 -12.18 15.50 13.10
C ILE A 150 -13.00 16.78 13.01
N LYS A 151 -12.51 17.86 13.65
CA LYS A 151 -13.17 19.17 13.62
C LYS A 151 -12.78 19.91 12.36
N GLN A 152 -13.66 20.79 11.86
CA GLN A 152 -13.38 21.57 10.66
C GLN A 152 -12.12 22.44 10.81
N LYS A 153 -11.93 23.08 11.96
CA LYS A 153 -10.71 23.85 12.28
C LYS A 153 -9.42 23.05 12.08
N GLU A 154 -9.39 21.81 12.59
CA GLU A 154 -8.23 20.91 12.45
C GLU A 154 -7.97 20.56 10.97
N ARG A 155 -9.05 20.37 10.19
CA ARG A 155 -8.95 20.12 8.75
C ARG A 155 -8.44 21.32 7.99
N ASP A 156 -8.86 22.53 8.34
CA ASP A 156 -8.41 23.76 7.69
C ASP A 156 -6.93 24.04 7.99
N GLU A 157 -6.51 23.82 9.23
CA GLU A 157 -5.11 23.88 9.65
C GLU A 157 -4.24 22.85 8.90
N ALA A 158 -4.70 21.60 8.81
CA ALA A 158 -4.00 20.55 8.05
C ALA A 158 -3.89 20.90 6.56
N ASN A 159 -4.98 21.40 5.95
CA ASN A 159 -4.97 21.86 4.57
C ASN A 159 -3.98 23.01 4.35
N THR A 160 -3.94 23.98 5.26
CA THR A 160 -3.02 25.12 5.16
C THR A 160 -1.57 24.65 5.27
N LEU A 161 -1.30 23.75 6.21
CA LEU A 161 0.02 23.15 6.41
C LEU A 161 0.50 22.44 5.14
N PHE A 162 -0.25 21.44 4.65
CA PHE A 162 0.18 20.57 3.56
C PHE A 162 0.05 21.18 2.16
N LYS A 163 -0.77 22.22 1.94
CA LYS A 163 -0.82 22.95 0.66
C LYS A 163 0.33 23.94 0.49
N SER A 164 0.96 24.39 1.57
CA SER A 164 2.12 25.29 1.52
C SER A 164 3.31 24.64 0.81
N LYS A 165 4.23 25.44 0.24
CA LYS A 165 5.44 24.93 -0.44
C LYS A 165 6.25 24.00 0.48
N LYS A 166 6.47 24.44 1.74
CA LYS A 166 7.15 23.68 2.79
C LYS A 166 6.38 22.40 3.18
N GLY A 167 5.04 22.47 3.23
CA GLY A 167 4.19 21.32 3.52
C GLY A 167 4.24 20.24 2.46
N LYS A 168 4.37 20.60 1.18
CA LYS A 168 4.55 19.64 0.09
C LYS A 168 5.88 18.90 0.17
N GLU A 169 6.95 19.59 0.58
CA GLU A 169 8.26 18.97 0.83
C GLU A 169 8.18 18.02 2.03
N MET A 170 7.60 18.48 3.13
CA MET A 170 7.35 17.66 4.32
C MET A 170 6.50 16.43 4.00
N GLN A 171 5.47 16.58 3.16
CA GLN A 171 4.63 15.47 2.75
C GLN A 171 5.42 14.40 2.00
N LYS A 172 6.38 14.78 1.13
CA LYS A 172 7.23 13.81 0.43
C LYS A 172 8.10 13.00 1.38
N GLU A 173 8.55 13.60 2.48
CA GLU A 173 9.34 12.91 3.51
C GLU A 173 8.46 12.01 4.37
N ILE A 174 7.26 12.46 4.71
CA ILE A 174 6.30 11.77 5.56
C ILE A 174 5.61 10.59 4.83
N SER A 175 5.30 10.73 3.54
CA SER A 175 4.61 9.71 2.74
C SER A 175 5.52 8.53 2.33
N ARG A 176 6.68 8.35 2.97
CA ARG A 176 7.51 7.16 2.76
C ARG A 176 6.74 5.93 3.22
N LYS A 177 6.61 4.92 2.36
CA LYS A 177 6.01 3.62 2.70
C LYS A 177 7.03 2.72 3.40
N ALA A 178 6.56 1.83 4.27
CA ALA A 178 7.41 0.87 4.94
C ALA A 178 8.01 -0.15 3.94
N LYS A 179 9.32 -0.40 4.04
CA LYS A 179 10.01 -1.44 3.24
C LYS A 179 9.87 -2.83 3.89
N THR A 180 8.66 -3.25 4.23
CA THR A 180 8.47 -4.52 4.97
C THR A 180 8.20 -5.68 4.05
N PHE A 181 9.08 -6.69 3.96
CA PHE A 181 8.80 -7.92 3.20
C PHE A 181 7.62 -8.69 3.84
N VAL A 182 6.56 -8.95 3.07
CA VAL A 182 5.42 -9.78 3.50
C VAL A 182 5.46 -11.08 2.69
N PRO A 183 5.82 -12.22 3.28
CA PRO A 183 5.82 -13.52 2.59
C PRO A 183 4.43 -13.83 2.04
N GLY A 184 4.33 -14.16 0.75
CA GLY A 184 3.05 -14.46 0.08
C GLY A 184 2.24 -13.25 -0.39
N GLY A 185 2.68 -12.02 -0.12
CA GLY A 185 2.11 -10.83 -0.75
C GLY A 185 2.63 -10.68 -2.19
N ASN A 186 1.77 -10.21 -3.12
CA ASN A 186 2.24 -9.78 -4.44
C ASN A 186 3.49 -8.92 -4.29
N MET A 187 4.55 -9.26 -5.03
CA MET A 187 5.71 -8.38 -5.13
C MET A 187 5.21 -7.00 -5.57
N PRO A 188 5.74 -5.90 -5.02
CA PRO A 188 5.54 -4.60 -5.63
C PRO A 188 5.87 -4.77 -7.11
N ASP A 189 4.98 -4.36 -8.02
CA ASP A 189 5.35 -4.26 -9.42
C ASP A 189 6.69 -3.54 -9.44
N PRO A 190 7.75 -4.17 -10.00
CA PRO A 190 9.04 -3.52 -10.05
C PRO A 190 8.78 -2.18 -10.71
N LYS A 191 9.08 -1.10 -9.98
CA LYS A 191 9.08 0.23 -10.58
C LYS A 191 10.09 0.11 -11.72
N VAL A 192 9.59 -0.03 -12.94
CA VAL A 192 10.39 0.03 -14.15
C VAL A 192 10.80 1.49 -14.30
N THR A 193 11.77 1.90 -13.49
CA THR A 193 12.39 3.20 -13.59
C THR A 193 13.29 3.14 -14.81
N ASN A 194 12.90 3.89 -15.85
CA ASN A 194 13.66 4.19 -17.07
C ASN A 194 13.55 3.20 -18.26
N LEU A 195 12.37 2.65 -18.58
CA LEU A 195 12.15 2.01 -19.89
C LEU A 195 11.04 2.71 -20.68
N ASN A 196 11.25 2.92 -21.98
CA ASN A 196 10.27 3.52 -22.88
C ASN A 196 9.08 2.55 -23.06
N PRO A 197 7.80 3.00 -23.13
CA PRO A 197 6.64 2.10 -23.18
C PRO A 197 6.66 1.07 -24.33
N GLN A 198 7.31 1.42 -25.45
CA GLN A 198 7.48 0.52 -26.60
C GLN A 198 8.45 -0.64 -26.31
N GLU A 199 9.45 -0.43 -25.46
CA GLU A 199 10.46 -1.44 -25.11
C GLU A 199 9.88 -2.44 -24.12
N ILE A 200 9.08 -1.96 -23.17
CA ILE A 200 8.32 -2.81 -22.24
C ILE A 200 7.37 -3.73 -23.01
N HIS A 201 6.72 -3.23 -24.08
CA HIS A 201 5.85 -4.03 -24.92
C HIS A 201 6.60 -5.14 -25.65
N LYS A 202 7.75 -4.81 -26.25
CA LYS A 202 8.62 -5.79 -26.93
C LYS A 202 9.13 -6.89 -25.99
N ILE A 203 9.54 -6.55 -24.76
CA ILE A 203 10.00 -7.53 -23.77
C ILE A 203 8.85 -8.43 -23.31
N ARG A 204 7.66 -7.87 -23.08
CA ARG A 204 6.45 -8.65 -22.74
C ARG A 204 6.05 -9.60 -23.87
N GLU A 205 6.15 -9.15 -25.12
CA GLU A 205 5.88 -9.97 -26.29
C GLU A 205 6.92 -11.09 -26.46
N ALA A 206 8.20 -10.78 -26.22
CA ALA A 206 9.28 -11.78 -26.22
C ALA A 206 9.10 -12.84 -25.13
N ILE A 207 8.66 -12.46 -23.92
CA ILE A 207 8.32 -13.42 -22.85
C ILE A 207 7.17 -14.33 -23.28
N LYS A 208 6.14 -13.77 -23.92
CA LYS A 208 4.98 -14.53 -24.41
C LYS A 208 5.36 -15.55 -25.50
N ASN A 209 6.36 -15.23 -26.31
CA ASN A 209 6.82 -16.05 -27.42
C ASN A 209 8.05 -16.92 -27.09
N ALA A 210 8.57 -16.87 -25.86
CA ALA A 210 9.74 -17.63 -25.45
C ALA A 210 9.43 -19.14 -25.35
N SER A 211 10.29 -19.96 -25.97
CA SER A 211 10.12 -21.42 -26.05
C SER A 211 10.84 -22.21 -24.96
N SER A 212 11.56 -21.54 -24.05
CA SER A 212 12.29 -22.19 -22.96
C SER A 212 12.13 -21.44 -21.63
N LEU A 213 12.10 -22.21 -20.53
CA LEU A 213 11.97 -21.67 -19.18
C LEU A 213 13.16 -20.77 -18.80
N GLN A 214 14.35 -21.12 -19.28
CA GLN A 214 15.58 -20.35 -19.07
C GLN A 214 15.49 -18.97 -19.75
N GLU A 215 14.88 -18.90 -20.94
CA GLU A 215 14.70 -17.65 -21.66
C GLU A 215 13.66 -16.75 -20.98
N VAL A 216 12.56 -17.35 -20.49
CA VAL A 216 11.55 -16.63 -19.69
C VAL A 216 12.18 -16.03 -18.43
N GLU A 217 13.01 -16.79 -17.71
CA GLU A 217 13.69 -16.29 -16.51
C GLU A 217 14.68 -15.16 -16.82
N ARG A 218 15.43 -15.29 -17.92
CA ARG A 218 16.38 -14.26 -18.37
C ARG A 218 15.67 -12.96 -18.73
N LEU A 219 14.62 -13.02 -19.55
CA LEU A 219 13.85 -11.84 -19.96
C LEU A 219 13.12 -11.18 -18.78
N THR A 220 12.64 -11.99 -17.83
CA THR A 220 12.03 -11.49 -16.58
C THR A 220 13.07 -10.77 -15.71
N ARG A 221 14.29 -11.31 -15.58
CA ARG A 221 15.39 -10.62 -14.89
C ARG A 221 15.78 -9.32 -15.59
N MET A 222 15.81 -9.29 -16.92
CA MET A 222 16.12 -8.07 -17.69
C MET A 222 15.07 -6.98 -17.49
N LEU A 223 13.77 -7.35 -17.47
CA LEU A 223 12.69 -6.43 -17.15
C LEU A 223 12.82 -5.88 -15.72
N GLN A 224 13.28 -6.72 -14.78
CA GLN A 224 13.51 -6.34 -13.38
C GLN A 224 14.78 -5.50 -13.17
N SER A 225 15.83 -5.72 -13.96
CA SER A 225 17.13 -5.04 -13.83
C SER A 225 17.25 -3.79 -14.70
N GLY A 226 16.35 -3.58 -15.67
CA GLY A 226 16.37 -2.42 -16.56
C GLY A 226 17.53 -2.41 -17.57
N GLN A 227 18.24 -3.52 -17.75
CA GLN A 227 19.35 -3.63 -18.70
C GLN A 227 18.87 -4.24 -20.03
N ILE A 228 18.92 -3.46 -21.11
CA ILE A 228 18.59 -3.88 -22.47
C ILE A 228 19.85 -4.41 -23.18
N PRO A 229 19.80 -5.53 -23.90
CA PRO A 229 20.89 -5.96 -24.77
C PRO A 229 20.97 -5.04 -26.01
N GLY A 230 22.09 -4.32 -26.18
CA GLY A 230 22.40 -3.53 -27.38
C GLY A 230 22.69 -2.03 -27.18
N GLN A 231 22.50 -1.48 -25.98
CA GLN A 231 22.99 -0.13 -25.66
C GLN A 231 24.33 -0.20 -24.91
N LYS A 232 25.33 0.57 -25.37
CA LYS A 232 26.57 0.78 -24.62
C LYS A 232 26.22 1.35 -23.24
N PRO A 233 26.87 0.90 -22.16
CA PRO A 233 26.64 1.46 -20.83
C PRO A 233 26.96 2.95 -20.86
N LEU A 234 25.97 3.78 -20.51
CA LEU A 234 26.21 5.18 -20.17
C LEU A 234 27.13 5.19 -18.94
N GLN A 235 28.32 5.77 -19.12
CA GLN A 235 29.30 5.91 -18.04
C GLN A 235 28.67 6.72 -16.89
N PRO A 236 28.87 6.29 -15.63
CA PRO A 236 28.45 7.10 -14.50
C PRO A 236 29.28 8.37 -14.45
N ALA A 237 28.61 9.53 -14.32
CA ALA A 237 29.26 10.80 -14.06
C ALA A 237 30.09 10.68 -12.77
N THR A 238 31.41 10.73 -12.91
CA THR A 238 32.36 10.72 -11.79
C THR A 238 32.28 12.05 -11.06
N GLN A 239 31.81 12.00 -9.82
CA GLN A 239 32.23 12.95 -8.79
C GLN A 239 33.61 12.50 -8.29
N THR A 240 34.64 13.30 -8.51
CA THR A 240 35.89 13.22 -7.75
C THR A 240 36.41 14.63 -7.48
N ASN A 241 36.29 15.03 -6.21
CA ASN A 241 37.09 16.07 -5.57
C ASN A 241 38.57 15.65 -5.54
N GLY A 242 39.47 16.64 -5.61
CA GLY A 242 40.68 16.65 -4.79
C GLY A 242 42.02 16.37 -5.48
N GLN A 243 42.70 17.46 -5.83
CA GLN A 243 44.11 17.80 -5.50
C GLN A 243 45.29 17.09 -6.17
N GLN A 244 46.20 17.97 -6.62
CA GLN A 244 47.67 17.85 -6.81
C GLN A 244 48.13 17.00 -8.00
N ASN A 245 49.18 17.34 -8.75
CA ASN A 245 50.10 18.48 -8.89
C ASN A 245 50.93 18.16 -10.16
N GLU A 246 51.48 19.20 -10.82
CA GLU A 246 52.77 19.20 -11.58
C GLU A 246 52.85 18.24 -12.81
N ASP A 247 53.39 18.55 -13.99
CA ASP A 247 54.26 19.60 -14.54
C ASP A 247 54.22 19.48 -16.10
N GLU A 248 54.75 20.49 -16.81
CA GLU A 248 55.26 20.47 -18.21
C GLU A 248 54.20 20.31 -19.34
N GLU A 249 54.12 21.10 -20.43
CA GLU A 249 55.07 21.90 -21.21
C GLU A 249 54.40 23.19 -21.74
N MET A 250 55.16 24.29 -21.76
CA MET A 250 54.90 25.49 -22.57
C MET A 250 55.75 25.41 -23.84
N GLU A 251 55.12 25.59 -25.00
CA GLU A 251 55.61 26.20 -26.26
C GLU A 251 54.69 25.70 -27.39
N ALA A 252 54.25 26.44 -28.40
CA ALA A 252 54.38 27.83 -28.81
C ALA A 252 53.25 28.07 -29.83
N GLU A 253 52.77 29.30 -29.97
CA GLU A 253 52.61 29.97 -31.27
C GLU A 253 52.02 31.37 -31.06
N GLN A 254 52.92 32.36 -31.12
CA GLN A 254 52.60 33.74 -31.49
C GLN A 254 52.79 33.85 -33.00
N THR A 255 51.79 34.33 -33.73
CA THR A 255 51.89 35.56 -34.53
C THR A 255 50.50 36.03 -34.94
#